data_AF-A0A0F9W0B2-F1
#
_entry.id   AF-A0A0F9W0B2-F1
#
_cell.length_a   1.000
_cell.length_b   1.000
_cell.length_c   1.000
_cell.angle_alpha   90.00
_cell.angle_beta   90.00
_cell.angle_gamma   90.00
#
_symmetry.space_group_name_H-M   'P 1'
#
loop_
_entity.id
_entity.type
_entity.pdbx_description
1 polymer ?
#
loop_
_entity_poly.entity_id
_entity_poly.type
_entity_poly.pdbx_seq_one_letter_code
_entity_poly.pdbx_strand_id
1 'polypeptide(L)'
;LLRENEAVARQSKELATIVTQTPVTLDLDDCQVGHYDRPRVTELFRELEFSSLLPRLAELEAAISGATTPVETKPPPRGDYHVVQRRL
;
A
#
# COMPACT_ATOMS: atom_id res chain seq x y z
N LEU A 1 -13.41 -3.05 33.46
CA LEU A 1 -12.72 -3.40 32.19
C LEU A 1 -12.20 -2.22 31.38
N LEU A 2 -13.03 -1.46 30.64
CA LEU A 2 -12.51 -0.39 29.74
C LEU A 2 -11.85 0.77 30.48
N ARG A 3 -12.40 1.20 31.64
CA ARG A 3 -11.78 2.25 32.48
C ARG A 3 -10.47 1.78 33.12
N GLU A 4 -10.38 0.51 33.53
CA GLU A 4 -9.17 -0.05 34.15
C GLU A 4 -8.01 -0.18 33.17
N ASN A 5 -8.28 -0.38 31.88
CA ASN A 5 -7.26 -0.59 30.84
C ASN A 5 -7.01 0.64 29.97
N GLU A 6 -7.45 1.82 30.39
CA GLU A 6 -7.36 3.05 29.60
C GLU A 6 -5.92 3.38 29.19
N ALA A 7 -4.97 3.27 30.13
CA ALA A 7 -3.56 3.56 29.88
C ALA A 7 -2.97 2.63 28.82
N VAL A 8 -3.21 1.31 28.96
CA VAL A 8 -2.76 0.30 28.00
C VAL A 8 -3.40 0.53 26.63
N ALA A 9 -4.70 0.85 26.57
CA ALA A 9 -5.38 1.13 25.31
C ALA A 9 -4.81 2.37 24.59
N ARG A 10 -4.45 3.43 25.34
CA ARG A 10 -3.83 4.63 24.77
C ARG A 10 -2.43 4.34 24.24
N GLN A 11 -1.63 3.59 24.99
CA GLN A 11 -0.30 3.16 24.56
C GLN A 11 -0.37 2.28 23.30
N SER A 12 -1.27 1.31 23.27
CA SER A 12 -1.47 0.45 22.10
C SER A 12 -1.90 1.26 20.88
N LYS A 13 -2.75 2.28 21.06
CA LYS A 13 -3.12 3.19 19.97
C LYS A 13 -1.89 3.94 19.44
N GLU A 14 -1.08 4.51 20.32
CA GLU A 14 0.12 5.27 19.92
C GLU A 14 1.08 4.41 19.10
N LEU A 15 1.41 3.21 19.60
CA LEU A 15 2.32 2.28 18.94
C LEU A 15 1.80 1.77 17.59
N ALA A 16 0.49 1.62 17.44
CA ALA A 16 -0.14 1.18 16.19
C ALA A 16 -0.45 2.33 15.23
N THR A 17 -0.27 3.59 15.63
CA THR A 17 -0.58 4.74 14.76
C THR A 17 0.57 4.96 13.78
N ILE A 18 0.26 4.87 12.49
CA ILE A 18 1.21 5.17 11.42
C ILE A 18 1.54 6.67 11.45
N VAL A 19 2.83 7.00 11.53
CA VAL A 19 3.32 8.37 11.39
C VAL A 19 3.30 8.74 9.91
N THR A 20 2.38 9.63 9.51
CA THR A 20 2.25 10.09 8.13
C THR A 20 3.07 11.34 7.81
N GLN A 21 3.66 11.97 8.83
CA GLN A 21 4.48 13.19 8.72
C GLN A 21 5.97 12.87 8.77
N THR A 22 6.37 11.83 8.05
CA THR A 22 7.78 11.45 7.91
C THR A 22 8.49 12.45 6.99
N PRO A 23 9.72 12.90 7.29
CA PRO A 23 10.43 13.90 6.48
C PRO A 23 10.98 13.29 5.18
N VAL A 24 10.10 12.75 4.35
CA VAL A 24 10.39 12.21 3.02
C VAL A 24 9.54 12.92 1.99
N THR A 25 10.12 13.17 0.81
CA THR A 25 9.39 13.69 -0.34
C THR A 25 8.85 12.50 -1.12
N LEU A 26 7.53 12.43 -1.27
CA LEU A 26 6.84 11.38 -2.04
C LEU A 26 6.07 12.03 -3.19
N ASP A 27 6.42 11.67 -4.41
CA ASP A 27 5.63 12.00 -5.60
C ASP A 27 4.75 10.79 -5.97
N LEU A 28 3.43 10.98 -5.92
CA LEU A 28 2.48 9.91 -6.20
C LEU A 28 2.37 9.60 -7.70
N ASP A 29 2.69 10.56 -8.57
CA ASP A 29 2.66 10.36 -10.02
C ASP A 29 3.84 9.46 -10.45
N ASP A 30 4.99 9.60 -9.81
CA ASP A 30 6.15 8.72 -10.02
C ASP A 30 5.93 7.30 -9.43
N CYS A 31 4.99 7.14 -8.51
CA CYS A 31 4.68 5.86 -7.87
C CYS A 31 3.67 5.00 -8.66
N GLN A 32 3.30 5.41 -9.87
CA GLN A 32 2.35 4.65 -10.70
C GLN A 32 2.92 3.29 -11.11
N VAL A 33 2.11 2.25 -10.91
CA VAL A 33 2.48 0.88 -11.28
C VAL A 33 2.71 0.81 -12.79
N GLY A 34 3.92 0.43 -13.20
CA GLY A 34 4.33 0.33 -14.60
C GLY A 34 5.31 1.42 -15.07
N HIS A 35 5.53 2.47 -14.27
CA HIS A 35 6.54 3.51 -14.52
C HIS A 35 7.94 3.05 -14.06
N TYR A 36 8.48 2.00 -14.66
CA TYR A 36 9.86 1.56 -14.45
C TYR A 36 10.57 1.26 -15.78
N ASP A 37 11.90 1.39 -15.78
CA ASP A 37 12.75 1.05 -16.91
C ASP A 37 12.83 -0.48 -17.07
N ARG A 38 12.03 -1.01 -18.01
CA ARG A 38 11.89 -2.46 -18.23
C ARG A 38 13.19 -3.13 -18.65
N PRO A 39 13.96 -2.60 -19.63
CA PRO A 39 15.29 -3.12 -19.93
C PRO A 39 16.18 -3.22 -18.70
N ARG A 40 16.26 -2.15 -17.91
CA ARG A 40 17.12 -2.08 -16.72
C ARG A 40 16.70 -3.08 -15.63
N VAL A 41 15.40 -3.23 -15.39
CA VAL A 41 14.88 -4.20 -14.40
C VAL A 41 15.12 -5.63 -14.87
N THR A 42 14.93 -5.92 -16.16
CA THR A 42 15.17 -7.27 -16.72
C THR A 42 16.64 -7.65 -16.62
N GLU A 43 17.54 -6.72 -16.92
CA GLU A 43 18.99 -6.91 -16.78
C GLU A 43 19.37 -7.15 -15.32
N LEU A 44 18.88 -6.32 -14.40
CA LEU A 44 19.12 -6.48 -12.96
C LEU A 44 18.65 -7.86 -12.45
N PHE A 45 17.50 -8.35 -12.91
CA PHE A 45 17.01 -9.68 -12.52
C PHE A 45 17.89 -10.81 -13.06
N ARG A 46 18.50 -10.64 -14.24
CA ARG A 46 19.46 -11.61 -14.79
C ARG A 46 20.77 -11.60 -14.00
N GLU A 47 21.28 -10.42 -13.65
CA GLU A 47 22.48 -10.25 -12.82
C GLU A 47 22.31 -10.87 -11.42
N LEU A 48 21.13 -10.71 -10.83
CA LEU A 48 20.80 -11.27 -9.51
C LEU A 48 20.35 -12.75 -9.58
N GLU A 49 20.43 -13.38 -10.76
CA GLU A 49 20.03 -14.78 -10.99
C GLU A 49 18.56 -15.09 -10.63
N PHE A 50 17.67 -14.10 -10.64
CA PHE A 50 16.22 -14.25 -10.43
C PHE A 50 15.50 -14.78 -11.69
N SER A 51 16.06 -15.82 -12.30
CA SER A 51 15.58 -16.44 -13.54
C SER A 51 14.12 -16.90 -13.48
N SER A 52 13.66 -17.40 -12.33
CA SER A 52 12.27 -17.84 -12.11
C SER A 52 11.27 -16.70 -11.97
N LEU A 53 11.72 -15.48 -11.69
CA LEU A 53 10.88 -14.30 -11.54
C LEU A 53 10.76 -13.47 -12.83
N LEU A 54 11.66 -13.67 -13.80
CA LEU A 54 11.60 -13.00 -15.11
C LEU A 54 10.26 -13.21 -15.84
N PRO A 55 9.66 -14.42 -15.90
CA PRO A 55 8.35 -14.61 -16.53
C PRO A 55 7.23 -13.81 -15.84
N ARG A 56 7.31 -13.66 -14.52
CA ARG A 56 6.32 -12.90 -13.72
C ARG A 56 6.34 -11.42 -14.00
N LEU A 57 7.52 -10.87 -14.35
CA LEU A 57 7.64 -9.49 -14.79
C LEU A 57 6.84 -9.27 -16.07
N ALA A 58 6.95 -10.16 -17.06
CA ALA A 58 6.19 -10.08 -18.31
C ALA A 58 4.67 -10.25 -18.10
N GLU A 59 4.24 -11.12 -17.19
CA GLU A 59 2.82 -11.26 -16.81
C GLU A 59 2.27 -9.97 -16.18
N LEU A 60 3.04 -9.35 -15.28
CA LEU A 60 2.69 -8.08 -14.66
C LEU A 60 2.53 -6.98 -15.72
N GLU A 61 3.42 -6.94 -16.71
CA GLU A 61 3.35 -5.99 -17.81
C GLU A 61 2.06 -6.11 -18.63
N ALA A 62 1.64 -7.35 -18.92
CA ALA A 62 0.39 -7.61 -19.63
C ALA A 62 -0.83 -7.16 -18.80
N ALA A 63 -0.80 -7.33 -17.48
CA ALA A 63 -1.88 -6.91 -16.59
C ALA A 63 -2.00 -5.38 -16.48
N ILE A 64 -0.87 -4.66 -16.41
CA ILE A 64 -0.87 -3.19 -16.29
C ILE A 64 -1.37 -2.53 -17.58
N SER A 65 -0.98 -3.04 -18.75
CA SER A 65 -1.41 -2.49 -20.05
C SER A 65 -2.91 -2.68 -20.33
N GLY A 66 -3.56 -3.63 -19.64
CA GLY A 66 -5.00 -3.90 -19.78
C GLY A 66 -5.90 -3.19 -18.76
N ALA A 67 -5.34 -2.56 -17.73
CA ALA A 67 -6.09 -2.08 -16.56
C ALA A 67 -6.12 -0.54 -16.45
N THR A 68 -6.77 0.14 -17.40
CA THR A 68 -7.38 1.46 -17.15
C THR A 68 -8.82 1.26 -16.69
N THR A 69 -9.03 0.70 -15.51
CA THR A 69 -10.32 0.80 -14.82
C THR A 69 -10.18 1.80 -13.67
N PRO A 70 -11.01 2.86 -13.63
CA PRO A 70 -11.09 3.72 -12.47
C PRO A 70 -11.35 2.86 -11.23
N VAL A 71 -10.58 3.09 -10.17
CA VAL A 71 -10.84 2.47 -8.87
C VAL A 71 -12.24 2.91 -8.44
N GLU A 72 -13.23 2.02 -8.61
CA GLU A 72 -14.58 2.25 -8.13
C GLU A 72 -14.50 2.26 -6.60
N THR A 73 -14.60 3.45 -6.01
CA THR A 73 -14.72 3.61 -4.57
C THR A 73 -16.07 3.04 -4.15
N LYS A 74 -16.13 1.73 -3.94
CA LYS A 74 -17.31 1.09 -3.35
C LYS A 74 -17.56 1.81 -2.02
N PRO A 75 -18.77 2.36 -1.81
CA PRO A 75 -19.08 3.01 -0.55
C PRO A 75 -18.77 2.05 0.60
N PRO A 76 -18.25 2.56 1.74
CA PRO A 76 -17.85 1.72 2.85
C PRO A 76 -18.99 0.74 3.18
N PRO A 77 -18.69 -0.55 3.40
CA PRO A 77 -19.72 -1.55 3.62
C PRO A 77 -20.64 -1.04 4.74
N ARG A 78 -21.96 -1.07 4.55
CA ARG A 78 -22.90 -0.72 5.62
C ARG A 78 -23.08 -1.94 6.52
N GLY A 79 -22.06 -2.23 7.32
CA GLY A 79 -22.19 -3.18 8.44
C GLY A 79 -22.80 -2.48 9.65
N ASP A 80 -23.26 -3.26 10.62
CA ASP A 80 -23.70 -2.77 11.93
C ASP A 80 -22.50 -2.32 12.79
N TYR A 81 -21.75 -1.32 12.30
CA TYR A 81 -20.70 -0.66 13.07
C TYR A 81 -21.10 0.78 13.35
N HIS A 82 -20.73 1.24 14.54
CA HIS A 82 -20.82 2.65 14.89
C HIS A 82 -19.44 3.28 14.76
N VAL A 83 -19.33 4.27 13.86
CA VAL A 83 -18.11 5.06 13.71
C VAL A 83 -17.99 5.98 14.93
N VAL A 84 -17.14 5.59 15.90
CA VAL A 84 -16.84 6.44 17.06
C VAL A 84 -15.75 7.43 16.65
N GLN A 85 -16.16 8.61 16.16
CA GLN A 85 -15.22 9.70 15.92
C GLN A 85 -14.82 10.32 17.27
N ARG A 86 -13.61 10.01 17.75
CA ARG A 86 -13.04 10.72 18.89
C ARG A 86 -12.43 12.03 18.41
N ARG A 87 -13.08 13.17 18.68
CA ARG A 87 -12.41 14.47 18.63
C ARG A 87 -11.25 14.45 19.63
N LEU A 88 -10.07 14.84 19.16
CA LEU A 88 -8.93 15.21 20.00
C LEU A 88 -9.23 16.55 20.68
#